data_AF-A0A167X597-F1
#
_entry.id   AF-A0A167X597-F1
#
_cell.length_a   1.000
_cell.length_b   1.000
_cell.length_c   1.000
_cell.angle_alpha   90.00
_cell.angle_beta   90.00
_cell.angle_gamma   90.00
#
_symmetry.space_group_name_H-M   'P 1'
#
loop_
_entity.id
_entity.type
_entity.pdbx_description
1 polymer ?
#
loop_
_entity_poly.entity_id
_entity_poly.type
_entity_poly.pdbx_seq_one_letter_code
_entity_poly.pdbx_strand_id
1 'polypeptide(L)' 'AEVDDDDRTYCFCDGTTYGEMIACDETDCEREWFHLSCIGRTIPPEGAWFCEVCK' A
#
# COMPACT_ATOMS: atom_id res chain seq x y z
N ALA A 1 11.79 -11.78 -20.68
CA ALA A 1 10.60 -11.85 -19.82
C ALA A 1 10.36 -10.42 -19.37
N GLU A 2 9.44 -9.73 -20.02
CA GLU A 2 8.81 -8.55 -19.45
C GLU A 2 8.43 -8.85 -18.00
N VAL A 3 9.02 -8.11 -17.06
CA VAL A 3 8.60 -8.15 -15.65
C VAL A 3 7.26 -7.44 -15.66
N ASP A 4 6.20 -8.23 -15.71
CA ASP A 4 4.84 -7.74 -15.60
C ASP A 4 4.76 -7.00 -14.24
N ASP A 5 4.40 -5.72 -14.26
CA ASP A 5 4.40 -4.82 -13.09
C ASP A 5 3.48 -5.34 -11.95
N ASP A 6 2.66 -6.35 -12.26
CA ASP A 6 1.78 -7.10 -11.37
C ASP A 6 2.50 -7.98 -10.33
N ASP A 7 3.80 -8.29 -10.51
CA ASP A 7 4.59 -9.07 -9.55
C ASP A 7 5.18 -8.21 -8.40
N ARG A 8 5.02 -6.88 -8.47
CA ARG A 8 5.46 -6.00 -7.38
C ARG A 8 4.55 -6.16 -6.17
N THR A 9 5.03 -6.93 -5.20
CA THR A 9 4.37 -7.10 -3.92
C THR A 9 4.60 -5.86 -3.05
N TYR A 10 3.55 -5.05 -2.92
CA TYR A 10 3.47 -4.01 -1.88
C TYR A 10 2.66 -4.55 -0.71
N CYS A 11 2.28 -3.66 0.21
CA CYS A 11 1.54 -3.99 1.42
C CYS A 11 2.23 -5.08 2.28
N PHE A 12 1.82 -5.27 3.53
CA PHE A 12 2.39 -6.33 4.37
C PHE A 12 1.83 -7.73 4.05
N CYS A 13 0.83 -7.81 3.15
CA CYS A 13 0.27 -9.08 2.71
C CYS A 13 1.09 -9.75 1.59
N ASP A 14 2.14 -9.07 1.09
CA ASP A 14 2.94 -9.49 -0.06
C ASP A 14 2.06 -9.92 -1.27
N GLY A 15 0.92 -9.23 -1.41
CA GLY A 15 -0.04 -9.47 -2.47
C GLY A 15 0.16 -8.51 -3.63
N THR A 16 -0.22 -8.96 -4.82
CA THR A 16 -0.35 -8.13 -6.02
C THR A 16 -1.15 -6.86 -5.77
N THR A 17 -0.87 -5.80 -6.52
CA THR A 17 -1.71 -4.59 -6.52
C THR A 17 -3.08 -4.89 -7.10
N TYR A 18 -4.11 -5.02 -6.25
CA TYR A 18 -5.48 -5.21 -6.70
C TYR A 18 -6.44 -4.31 -5.91
N GLY A 19 -7.45 -3.77 -6.60
CA GLY A 19 -8.46 -2.92 -5.97
C GLY A 19 -7.91 -1.56 -5.52
N GLU A 20 -8.48 -1.02 -4.44
CA GLU A 20 -8.12 0.29 -3.91
C GLU A 20 -6.94 0.20 -2.93
N MET A 21 -5.92 1.01 -3.19
CA MET A 21 -4.70 1.10 -2.40
C MET A 21 -4.45 2.53 -1.95
N ILE A 22 -3.71 2.68 -0.86
CA ILE A 22 -3.30 3.96 -0.29
C ILE A 22 -1.78 4.00 -0.13
N ALA A 23 -1.20 5.14 -0.48
CA ALA A 23 0.21 5.40 -0.25
C ALA A 23 0.44 5.94 1.17
N CYS A 24 1.51 5.48 1.80
CA CYS A 24 2.04 6.03 3.04
C CYS A 24 2.74 7.36 2.73
N ASP A 25 2.41 8.41 3.48
CA ASP A 25 2.96 9.76 3.31
C ASP A 25 4.40 9.89 3.87
N GLU A 26 4.87 8.88 4.60
CA GLU A 26 6.26 8.80 5.06
C GLU A 26 7.23 8.57 3.89
N THR A 27 8.21 9.46 3.76
CA THR A 27 9.19 9.46 2.67
C THR A 27 10.15 8.28 2.68
N ASP A 28 10.38 7.67 3.85
CA ASP A 28 11.26 6.51 4.03
C ASP A 28 10.48 5.19 4.18
N CYS A 29 9.20 5.16 3.76
CA CYS A 29 8.39 3.95 3.87
C CYS A 29 8.87 2.89 2.86
N GLU A 30 9.41 1.77 3.35
CA GLU A 30 9.91 0.68 2.50
C GLU A 30 8.86 0.11 1.53
N ARG A 31 7.59 0.08 1.95
CA ARG A 31 6.51 -0.53 1.15
C ARG A 31 5.72 0.45 0.33
N GLU A 32 5.69 1.73 0.72
CA GLU A 32 4.94 2.85 0.11
C GLU A 32 3.42 2.64 -0.05
N TRP A 33 2.92 1.48 -0.47
CA TRP A 33 1.52 1.21 -0.81
C TRP A 33 0.90 0.09 0.02
N PHE A 34 -0.37 0.25 0.36
CA PHE A 34 -1.13 -0.69 1.17
C PHE A 34 -2.56 -0.83 0.66
N HIS A 35 -3.11 -2.05 0.63
CA HIS A 35 -4.52 -2.22 0.30
C HIS A 35 -5.40 -1.67 1.41
N LEU A 36 -6.47 -0.95 1.05
CA LEU A 36 -7.42 -0.42 2.04
C LEU A 36 -7.99 -1.55 2.90
N SER A 37 -8.36 -2.68 2.28
CA SER A 37 -8.87 -3.86 2.96
C SER A 37 -7.89 -4.45 3.97
N CYS A 38 -6.59 -4.43 3.67
CA CYS A 38 -5.55 -4.93 4.57
C CYS A 38 -5.43 -4.05 5.83
N ILE A 39 -5.54 -2.73 5.68
CA ILE A 39 -5.51 -1.79 6.81
C ILE A 39 -6.89 -1.59 7.47
N GLY A 40 -7.88 -2.44 7.14
CA GLY A 40 -9.23 -2.38 7.70
C GLY A 40 -10.03 -1.15 7.29
N ARG A 41 -9.70 -0.54 6.13
CA ARG A 41 -10.40 0.59 5.55
C ARG A 41 -11.14 0.17 4.29
N THR A 42 -12.24 0.85 4.03
CA THR A 42 -12.99 0.74 2.77
C THR A 42 -12.91 2.01 1.94
N ILE A 43 -12.45 3.12 2.53
CA ILE A 43 -12.36 4.42 1.87
C ILE A 43 -11.00 5.02 2.23
N PRO A 44 -10.26 5.60 1.28
CA PRO A 44 -9.04 6.32 1.58
C PRO A 44 -9.37 7.52 2.48
N PRO A 45 -8.63 7.76 3.58
CA PRO A 45 -8.76 8.95 4.37
C PRO A 45 -8.40 10.19 3.54
N GLU A 46 -9.02 11.32 3.88
CA GLU A 46 -8.67 12.61 3.30
C GLU A 46 -7.41 13.15 4.01
N GLY A 47 -6.33 13.35 3.26
CA GLY A 47 -5.06 13.89 3.76
C GLY A 47 -3.96 12.85 3.95
N ALA A 48 -2.93 13.21 4.73
CA ALA A 48 -1.78 12.36 4.97
C ALA A 48 -2.17 11.10 5.76
N TRP A 49 -1.73 9.94 5.27
CA TRP A 49 -1.91 8.66 5.93
C TRP A 49 -0.57 7.98 6.14
N PHE A 50 -0.39 7.40 7.32
CA PHE A 50 0.84 6.71 7.71
C PHE A 50 0.52 5.25 8.00
N CYS A 51 1.32 4.33 7.44
CA CYS A 51 1.16 2.91 7.68
C CYS A 51 1.53 2.53 9.12
N GLU A 52 1.23 1.29 9.53
CA GLU A 52 1.49 0.87 10.91
C GLU A 52 2.97 0.87 11.32
N VAL A 53 3.87 0.84 10.33
CA VAL A 53 5.32 0.81 10.52
C VAL A 53 5.91 2.23 10.65
N CYS A 54 5.33 3.22 9.97
CA CYS A 54 5.87 4.58 9.88
C CYS A 54 5.27 5.57 10.89
N LYS A 55 4.15 5.20 11.51
CA LYS A 55 3.46 6.02 12.53
C LYS A 55 4.16 6.01 13.89
#